data_AF-A0A3B9G8X7-F1
#
_entry.id   AF-A0A3B9G8X7-F1
#
_cell.length_a   1.000
_cell.length_b   1.000
_cell.length_c   1.000
_cell.angle_alpha   90.00
_cell.angle_beta   90.00
_cell.angle_gamma   90.00
#
_symmetry.space_group_name_H-M   'P 1'
#
loop_
_entity.id
_entity.type
_entity.pdbx_description
1 polymer ?
#
loop_
_entity_poly.entity_id
_entity_poly.type
_entity_poly.pdbx_seq_one_letter_code
_entity_poly.pdbx_strand_id
1 'polypeptide(L)'
;SEGFAKGQTGSSAMPHKMNSRSCERVNGFHAILKGHLTMASNLAGDQWNEGDVSCSVVRRVMLPDAFYAIDGLYETLLTILGQMDAYPAVIEKENTHYLPFLLTTTIMMEAVKAGVGRETAHEAIKEHAVATVHDLRNGKASENNLLKRLEEDARLPLDAGALSQILSQGRDNVGQAKVQIAHFDEQISALKATHPEAANYSPGSIL
;
A
#
# COMPACT_ATOMS: atom_id res chain seq x y z
N SER A 1 8.43 -3.57 6.05
CA SER A 1 8.92 -4.96 6.12
C SER A 1 7.86 -5.81 6.79
N GLU A 2 7.69 -7.08 6.42
CA GLU A 2 6.72 -7.97 7.12
C GLU A 2 7.14 -8.30 8.57
N GLY A 3 8.35 -7.89 8.96
CA GLY A 3 8.92 -8.18 10.27
C GLY A 3 9.86 -9.38 10.24
N PHE A 4 10.78 -9.44 11.20
CA PHE A 4 11.64 -10.60 11.41
C PHE A 4 11.66 -10.94 12.89
N ALA A 5 11.32 -12.19 13.22
CA ALA A 5 11.55 -12.70 14.55
C ALA A 5 13.06 -12.68 14.88
N LYS A 6 13.40 -12.46 16.15
CA LYS A 6 14.79 -12.48 16.60
C LYS A 6 15.42 -13.85 16.30
N GLY A 7 16.40 -13.89 15.40
CA GLY A 7 17.06 -15.12 14.94
C GLY A 7 16.56 -15.65 13.58
N GLN A 8 15.53 -15.05 13.00
CA GLN A 8 15.05 -15.40 11.66
C GLN A 8 16.06 -14.90 10.61
N THR A 9 16.62 -15.84 9.84
CA THR A 9 17.52 -15.50 8.72
C THR A 9 16.68 -15.24 7.47
N GLY A 10 16.70 -14.00 6.98
CA GLY A 10 16.00 -13.63 5.73
C GLY A 10 16.64 -14.28 4.49
N SER A 11 17.97 -14.26 4.43
CA SER A 11 18.81 -14.94 3.43
C SER A 11 20.14 -15.31 4.09
N SER A 12 20.63 -16.52 3.87
CA SER A 12 21.89 -17.00 4.45
C SER A 12 23.12 -16.21 3.98
N ALA A 13 23.03 -15.52 2.84
CA ALA A 13 24.15 -14.79 2.23
C ALA A 13 23.92 -13.27 2.09
N MET A 14 22.68 -12.77 2.21
CA MET A 14 22.35 -11.36 1.95
C MET A 14 21.63 -10.72 3.15
N PRO A 15 22.37 -10.11 4.11
CA PRO A 15 21.79 -9.54 5.33
C PRO A 15 20.79 -8.40 5.10
N HIS A 16 20.94 -7.66 3.98
CA HIS A 16 20.05 -6.55 3.62
C HIS A 16 18.78 -7.01 2.87
N LYS A 17 18.71 -8.28 2.44
CA LYS A 17 17.58 -8.80 1.66
C LYS A 17 16.49 -9.27 2.60
N MET A 18 15.54 -8.38 2.85
CA MET A 18 14.31 -8.69 3.56
C MET A 18 13.29 -9.28 2.57
N ASN A 19 13.03 -10.58 2.68
CA ASN A 19 12.00 -11.25 1.89
C ASN A 19 10.63 -11.12 2.55
N SER A 20 9.57 -11.13 1.74
CA SER A 20 8.18 -11.12 2.19
C SER A 20 7.55 -12.52 2.16
N ARG A 21 8.21 -13.49 2.80
CA ARG A 21 7.85 -14.93 2.70
C ARG A 21 6.50 -15.23 3.33
N SER A 22 6.17 -14.57 4.44
CA SER A 22 4.89 -14.75 5.11
C SER A 22 3.76 -14.14 4.29
N CYS A 23 3.95 -12.95 3.72
CA CYS A 23 2.98 -12.36 2.78
C CYS A 23 2.79 -13.24 1.53
N GLU A 24 3.87 -13.80 0.97
CA GLU A 24 3.81 -14.77 -0.14
C GLU A 24 3.03 -16.03 0.26
N ARG A 25 3.22 -16.54 1.47
CA ARG A 25 2.46 -17.68 2.00
C ARG A 25 0.97 -17.38 2.13
N VAL A 26 0.57 -16.19 2.60
CA VAL A 26 -0.84 -15.76 2.65
C VAL A 26 -1.46 -15.85 1.25
N ASN A 27 -0.77 -15.35 0.23
CA ASN A 27 -1.22 -15.45 -1.16
C ASN A 27 -1.31 -16.92 -1.64
N GLY A 28 -0.37 -17.77 -1.22
CA GLY A 28 -0.38 -19.21 -1.49
C GLY A 28 -1.61 -19.91 -0.88
N PHE A 29 -1.92 -19.67 0.39
CA PHE A 29 -3.14 -20.20 1.02
C PHE A 29 -4.41 -19.72 0.33
N HIS A 30 -4.46 -18.45 -0.10
CA HIS A 30 -5.59 -17.94 -0.86
C HIS A 30 -5.79 -18.68 -2.19
N ALA A 31 -4.71 -19.08 -2.88
CA ALA A 31 -4.80 -19.91 -4.08
C ALA A 31 -5.31 -21.32 -3.78
N ILE A 32 -4.86 -21.94 -2.69
CA ILE A 32 -5.34 -23.25 -2.22
C ILE A 32 -6.84 -23.21 -1.92
N LEU A 33 -7.30 -22.17 -1.21
CA LEU A 33 -8.72 -21.96 -0.90
C LEU A 33 -9.59 -21.87 -2.17
N LYS A 34 -9.10 -21.21 -3.23
CA LYS A 34 -9.79 -21.20 -4.54
C LYS A 34 -9.90 -22.60 -5.16
N GLY A 35 -8.89 -23.45 -4.98
CA GLY A 35 -8.96 -24.86 -5.37
C GLY A 35 -10.09 -25.61 -4.65
N HIS A 36 -10.21 -25.42 -3.33
CA HIS A 36 -11.30 -26.01 -2.56
C HIS A 36 -12.68 -25.41 -2.92
N LEU A 37 -12.76 -24.13 -3.24
CA LEU A 37 -13.99 -23.52 -3.76
C LEU A 37 -14.44 -24.16 -5.08
N THR A 38 -13.51 -24.48 -5.97
CA THR A 38 -13.81 -25.21 -7.22
C THR A 38 -14.37 -26.60 -6.92
N MET A 39 -13.78 -27.32 -5.95
CA MET A 39 -14.32 -28.60 -5.48
C MET A 39 -15.75 -28.45 -4.95
N ALA A 40 -16.03 -27.39 -4.17
CA ALA A 40 -17.35 -27.13 -3.59
C ALA A 40 -18.38 -26.81 -4.68
N SER A 41 -17.98 -25.98 -5.65
CA SER A 41 -18.81 -25.54 -6.77
C SER A 41 -19.24 -26.71 -7.64
N ASN A 42 -18.36 -27.70 -7.84
CA ASN A 42 -18.70 -28.91 -8.59
C ASN A 42 -19.74 -29.79 -7.88
N LEU A 43 -19.90 -29.70 -6.56
CA LEU A 43 -20.94 -30.44 -5.83
C LEU A 43 -22.29 -29.70 -5.84
N ALA A 44 -22.28 -28.38 -6.08
CA ALA A 44 -23.47 -27.56 -6.03
C ALA A 44 -24.35 -27.80 -7.27
N GLY A 45 -25.51 -28.42 -7.07
CA GLY A 45 -26.44 -28.77 -8.15
C GLY A 45 -26.13 -30.10 -8.84
N ASP A 46 -25.16 -30.85 -8.34
CA ASP A 46 -24.77 -32.17 -8.88
C ASP A 46 -25.49 -33.34 -8.19
N GLN A 47 -26.24 -33.08 -7.11
CA GLN A 47 -26.93 -34.13 -6.36
C GLN A 47 -28.11 -34.73 -7.15
N TRP A 48 -28.10 -36.06 -7.34
CA TRP A 48 -29.20 -36.78 -7.98
C TRP A 48 -30.17 -37.36 -6.94
N ASN A 49 -31.47 -37.13 -7.12
CA ASN A 49 -32.54 -37.57 -6.21
C ASN A 49 -32.25 -37.19 -4.74
N GLU A 50 -32.38 -38.14 -3.80
CA GLU A 50 -32.09 -37.93 -2.37
C GLU A 50 -30.59 -37.92 -2.02
N GLY A 51 -29.72 -38.30 -2.96
CA GLY A 51 -28.26 -38.25 -2.81
C GLY A 51 -27.53 -39.59 -2.98
N ASP A 52 -26.20 -39.50 -3.10
CA ASP A 52 -25.29 -40.65 -3.26
C ASP A 52 -23.92 -40.40 -2.60
N VAL A 53 -22.95 -41.31 -2.82
CA VAL A 53 -21.63 -41.31 -2.17
C VAL A 53 -20.56 -40.57 -2.99
N SER A 54 -20.85 -40.09 -4.19
CA SER A 54 -19.88 -39.38 -5.06
C SER A 54 -19.27 -38.16 -4.37
N CYS A 55 -20.08 -37.42 -3.59
CA CYS A 55 -19.64 -36.26 -2.82
C CYS A 55 -18.71 -36.60 -1.66
N SER A 56 -18.67 -37.87 -1.20
CA SER A 56 -17.96 -38.27 0.02
C SER A 56 -16.45 -38.02 -0.08
N VAL A 57 -15.81 -38.44 -1.18
CA VAL A 57 -14.37 -38.25 -1.38
C VAL A 57 -14.00 -36.78 -1.50
N VAL A 58 -14.81 -36.00 -2.23
CA VAL A 58 -14.59 -34.56 -2.42
C VAL A 58 -14.70 -33.83 -1.09
N ARG A 59 -15.76 -34.08 -0.32
CA ARG A 59 -16.00 -33.44 0.99
C ARG A 59 -14.94 -33.80 2.03
N ARG A 60 -14.42 -35.03 1.99
CA ARG A 60 -13.35 -35.50 2.91
C ARG A 60 -12.02 -34.79 2.70
N VAL A 61 -11.74 -34.29 1.50
CA VAL A 61 -10.56 -33.46 1.21
C VAL A 61 -10.90 -32.00 1.42
N MET A 62 -11.90 -31.52 0.68
CA MET A 62 -12.22 -30.10 0.59
C MET A 62 -12.58 -29.45 1.92
N LEU A 63 -13.43 -30.08 2.75
CA LEU A 63 -13.91 -29.45 3.98
C LEU A 63 -12.77 -29.24 4.99
N PRO A 64 -12.04 -30.28 5.45
CA PRO A 64 -10.98 -30.09 6.43
C PRO A 64 -9.85 -29.22 5.87
N ASP A 65 -9.41 -29.46 4.64
CA ASP A 65 -8.26 -28.74 4.07
C ASP A 65 -8.58 -27.26 3.84
N ALA A 66 -9.83 -26.90 3.49
CA ALA A 66 -10.24 -25.51 3.42
C ALA A 66 -10.17 -24.83 4.79
N PHE A 67 -10.59 -25.51 5.86
CA PHE A 67 -10.47 -24.96 7.23
C PHE A 67 -9.01 -24.83 7.66
N TYR A 68 -8.16 -25.82 7.38
CA TYR A 68 -6.71 -25.70 7.67
C TYR A 68 -6.03 -24.60 6.86
N ALA A 69 -6.41 -24.43 5.59
CA ALA A 69 -5.83 -23.40 4.73
C ALA A 69 -6.23 -21.98 5.18
N ILE A 70 -7.48 -21.75 5.57
CA ILE A 70 -7.91 -20.43 6.06
C ILE A 70 -7.38 -20.13 7.47
N ASP A 71 -7.32 -21.13 8.34
CA ASP A 71 -6.73 -21.01 9.67
C ASP A 71 -5.23 -20.65 9.57
N GLY A 72 -4.47 -21.44 8.81
CA GLY A 72 -3.05 -21.15 8.55
C GLY A 72 -2.81 -19.80 7.85
N LEU A 73 -3.75 -19.34 7.02
CA LEU A 73 -3.73 -18.01 6.42
C LEU A 73 -3.85 -16.92 7.50
N TYR A 74 -4.83 -17.02 8.39
CA TYR A 74 -5.03 -16.05 9.46
C TYR A 74 -3.89 -16.06 10.49
N GLU A 75 -3.38 -17.23 10.87
CA GLU A 75 -2.18 -17.36 11.71
C GLU A 75 -0.98 -16.62 11.10
N THR A 76 -0.78 -16.80 9.79
CA THR A 76 0.28 -16.12 9.05
C THR A 76 0.06 -14.61 9.01
N LEU A 77 -1.17 -14.18 8.71
CA LEU A 77 -1.52 -12.77 8.62
C LEU A 77 -1.36 -12.04 9.97
N LEU A 78 -1.82 -12.64 11.06
CA LEU A 78 -1.71 -12.06 12.40
C LEU A 78 -0.26 -11.92 12.83
N THR A 79 0.60 -12.89 12.48
CA THR A 79 2.04 -12.78 12.76
C THR A 79 2.66 -11.61 12.01
N ILE A 80 2.32 -11.42 10.72
CA ILE A 80 2.78 -10.27 9.94
C ILE A 80 2.33 -8.98 10.61
N LEU A 81 1.05 -8.84 10.96
CA LEU A 81 0.54 -7.62 11.60
C LEU A 81 1.20 -7.33 12.95
N GLY A 82 1.59 -8.36 13.70
CA GLY A 82 2.29 -8.23 14.98
C GLY A 82 3.78 -7.89 14.87
N GLN A 83 4.41 -8.10 13.71
CA GLN A 83 5.85 -7.91 13.50
C GLN A 83 6.18 -6.84 12.44
N MET A 84 5.20 -6.40 11.67
CA MET A 84 5.36 -5.45 10.56
C MET A 84 6.02 -4.16 11.05
N ASP A 85 6.98 -3.68 10.27
CA ASP A 85 7.69 -2.43 10.53
C ASP A 85 7.63 -1.49 9.33
N ALA A 86 7.47 -0.20 9.61
CA ALA A 86 7.44 0.87 8.62
C ALA A 86 8.72 1.70 8.73
N TYR A 87 9.21 2.23 7.60
CA TYR A 87 10.43 3.03 7.57
C TYR A 87 10.11 4.48 7.17
N PRO A 88 9.74 5.36 8.13
CA PRO A 88 9.37 6.74 7.85
C PRO A 88 10.40 7.50 7.02
N ALA A 89 11.69 7.27 7.22
CA ALA A 89 12.75 7.92 6.44
C ALA A 89 12.73 7.54 4.95
N VAL A 90 12.38 6.29 4.62
CA VAL A 90 12.27 5.83 3.23
C VAL A 90 11.00 6.38 2.60
N ILE A 91 9.88 6.35 3.32
CA ILE A 91 8.60 6.93 2.91
C ILE A 91 8.79 8.43 2.63
N GLU A 92 9.46 9.14 3.52
CA GLU A 92 9.70 10.57 3.36
C GLU A 92 10.59 10.89 2.17
N LYS A 93 11.61 10.06 1.91
CA LYS A 93 12.47 10.23 0.74
C LYS A 93 11.68 10.08 -0.56
N GLU A 94 10.79 9.09 -0.63
CA GLU A 94 9.91 8.89 -1.79
C GLU A 94 8.92 10.06 -1.94
N ASN A 95 8.27 10.48 -0.84
CA ASN A 95 7.37 11.63 -0.82
C ASN A 95 8.09 12.89 -1.32
N THR A 96 9.27 13.20 -0.77
CA THR A 96 10.07 14.36 -1.19
C THR A 96 10.42 14.30 -2.68
N HIS A 97 10.71 13.10 -3.20
CA HIS A 97 11.04 12.91 -4.60
C HIS A 97 9.86 13.20 -5.55
N TYR A 98 8.64 12.79 -5.19
CA TYR A 98 7.48 12.90 -6.10
C TYR A 98 6.54 14.07 -5.82
N LEU A 99 6.49 14.57 -4.59
CA LEU A 99 5.55 15.61 -4.16
C LEU A 99 5.61 16.89 -5.03
N PRO A 100 6.79 17.40 -5.47
CA PRO A 100 6.84 18.55 -6.38
C PRO A 100 6.04 18.34 -7.67
N PHE A 101 6.04 17.13 -8.23
CA PHE A 101 5.25 16.83 -9.44
C PHE A 101 3.75 16.80 -9.14
N LEU A 102 3.36 16.23 -8.00
CA LEU A 102 1.95 16.15 -7.59
C LEU A 102 1.37 17.55 -7.29
N LEU A 103 2.20 18.48 -6.83
CA LEU A 103 1.79 19.85 -6.52
C LEU A 103 1.77 20.78 -7.73
N THR A 104 2.13 20.33 -8.93
CA THR A 104 2.12 21.16 -10.16
C THR A 104 0.77 21.85 -10.41
N THR A 105 -0.35 21.19 -10.08
CA THR A 105 -1.68 21.81 -10.20
C THR A 105 -1.86 22.94 -9.17
N THR A 106 -1.44 22.74 -7.92
CA THR A 106 -1.49 23.78 -6.88
C THR A 106 -0.57 24.95 -7.25
N ILE A 107 0.65 24.67 -7.70
CA ILE A 107 1.61 25.69 -8.16
C ILE A 107 1.03 26.50 -9.32
N MET A 108 0.41 25.83 -10.30
CA MET A 108 -0.28 26.52 -11.41
C MET A 108 -1.39 27.43 -10.89
N MET A 109 -2.21 26.95 -9.94
CA MET A 109 -3.29 27.75 -9.38
C MET A 109 -2.77 28.98 -8.62
N GLU A 110 -1.67 28.85 -7.87
CA GLU A 110 -1.04 29.99 -7.18
C GLU A 110 -0.40 30.97 -8.17
N ALA A 111 0.25 30.47 -9.25
CA ALA A 111 0.77 31.33 -10.31
C ALA A 111 -0.35 32.13 -11.02
N VAL A 112 -1.52 31.50 -11.25
CA VAL A 112 -2.69 32.21 -11.80
C VAL A 112 -3.22 33.26 -10.84
N LYS A 113 -3.30 32.95 -9.54
CA LYS A 113 -3.71 33.95 -8.52
C LYS A 113 -2.73 35.11 -8.44
N ALA A 114 -1.44 34.87 -8.70
CA ALA A 114 -0.41 35.90 -8.78
C ALA A 114 -0.42 36.70 -10.09
N GLY A 115 -1.36 36.42 -11.01
CA GLY A 115 -1.62 37.23 -12.21
C GLY A 115 -1.09 36.64 -13.52
N VAL A 116 -0.55 35.43 -13.53
CA VAL A 116 -0.10 34.76 -14.76
C VAL A 116 -1.27 34.15 -15.52
N GLY A 117 -1.25 34.25 -16.85
CA GLY A 117 -2.18 33.51 -17.70
C GLY A 117 -2.07 32.00 -17.47
N ARG A 118 -3.19 31.31 -17.33
CA ARG A 118 -3.22 29.86 -17.06
C ARG A 118 -2.40 29.03 -18.05
N GLU A 119 -2.48 29.37 -19.34
CA GLU A 119 -1.74 28.67 -20.41
C GLU A 119 -0.23 28.88 -20.25
N THR A 120 0.21 30.11 -20.01
CA THR A 120 1.61 30.45 -19.74
C THR A 120 2.16 29.70 -18.53
N ALA A 121 1.41 29.68 -17.42
CA ALA A 121 1.81 28.97 -16.21
C ALA A 121 1.90 27.45 -16.47
N HIS A 122 0.92 26.88 -17.16
CA HIS A 122 0.90 25.46 -17.50
C HIS A 122 2.06 25.07 -18.42
N GLU A 123 2.36 25.86 -19.46
CA GLU A 123 3.48 25.60 -20.37
C GLU A 123 4.82 25.64 -19.63
N ALA A 124 5.06 26.66 -18.80
CA ALA A 124 6.29 26.77 -18.00
C ALA A 124 6.46 25.56 -17.06
N ILE A 125 5.40 25.20 -16.32
CA ILE A 125 5.43 24.07 -15.39
C ILE A 125 5.66 22.76 -16.14
N LYS A 126 4.98 22.54 -17.27
CA LYS A 126 5.12 21.34 -18.10
C LYS A 126 6.56 21.20 -18.63
N GLU A 127 7.12 22.28 -19.16
CA GLU A 127 8.49 22.32 -19.69
C GLU A 127 9.49 21.85 -18.63
N HIS A 128 9.44 22.45 -17.43
CA HIS A 128 10.36 22.11 -16.33
C HIS A 128 10.10 20.74 -15.73
N ALA A 129 8.84 20.30 -15.63
CA ALA A 129 8.50 18.97 -15.15
C ALA A 129 9.05 17.89 -16.09
N VAL A 130 8.87 18.04 -17.41
CA VAL A 130 9.41 17.12 -18.42
C VAL A 130 10.93 17.12 -18.39
N ALA A 131 11.57 18.29 -18.31
CA ALA A 131 13.02 18.39 -18.24
C ALA A 131 13.58 17.73 -16.96
N THR A 132 12.93 17.90 -15.82
CA THR A 132 13.32 17.25 -14.56
C THR A 132 13.24 15.73 -14.66
N VAL A 133 12.13 15.19 -15.19
CA VAL A 133 11.97 13.75 -15.40
C VAL A 133 13.03 13.21 -16.37
N HIS A 134 13.32 13.94 -17.44
CA HIS A 134 14.34 13.57 -18.40
C HIS A 134 15.74 13.52 -17.77
N ASP A 135 16.09 14.51 -16.95
CA ASP A 135 17.40 14.55 -16.30
C ASP A 135 17.56 13.48 -15.22
N LEU A 136 16.50 13.16 -14.47
CA LEU A 136 16.48 12.04 -13.54
C LEU A 136 16.69 10.70 -14.25
N ARG A 137 15.97 10.45 -15.35
CA ARG A 137 16.05 9.20 -16.11
C ARG A 137 17.40 8.98 -16.78
N ASN A 138 18.03 10.06 -17.22
CA ASN A 138 19.36 10.01 -17.85
C ASN A 138 20.51 10.12 -16.84
N GLY A 139 20.23 10.16 -15.53
CA GLY A 139 21.25 10.28 -14.49
C GLY A 139 21.99 11.62 -14.47
N LYS A 140 21.47 12.66 -15.15
CA LYS A 140 22.01 14.02 -15.10
C LYS A 140 21.70 14.71 -13.77
N ALA A 141 20.64 14.28 -13.10
CA ALA A 141 20.29 14.68 -11.74
C ALA A 141 19.99 13.43 -10.90
N SER A 142 20.42 13.44 -9.64
CA SER A 142 20.11 12.39 -8.65
C SER A 142 18.86 12.70 -7.82
N GLU A 143 18.42 13.96 -7.82
CA GLU A 143 17.33 14.47 -7.00
C GLU A 143 16.38 15.33 -7.83
N ASN A 144 15.12 15.37 -7.41
CA ASN A 144 14.10 16.18 -8.06
C ASN A 144 14.39 17.67 -7.81
N ASN A 145 14.75 18.40 -8.86
CA ASN A 145 15.05 19.83 -8.80
C ASN A 145 13.95 20.71 -9.40
N LEU A 146 12.72 20.21 -9.55
CA LEU A 146 11.61 20.93 -10.20
C LEU A 146 11.34 22.29 -9.55
N LEU A 147 11.22 22.36 -8.22
CA LEU A 147 10.89 23.62 -7.54
C LEU A 147 11.93 24.71 -7.82
N LYS A 148 13.22 24.34 -7.82
CA LYS A 148 14.31 25.27 -8.15
C LYS A 148 14.19 25.79 -9.58
N ARG A 149 13.84 24.93 -10.55
CA ARG A 149 13.63 25.36 -11.94
C ARG A 149 12.46 26.32 -12.09
N LEU A 150 11.38 26.08 -11.34
CA LEU A 150 10.19 26.93 -11.35
C LEU A 150 10.46 28.29 -10.70
N GLU A 151 11.27 28.33 -9.64
CA GLU A 151 11.74 29.56 -8.99
C GLU A 151 12.57 30.44 -9.96
N GLU A 152 13.43 29.79 -10.76
CA GLU A 152 14.31 30.49 -11.72
C GLU A 152 13.58 30.94 -13.01
N ASP A 153 12.32 30.52 -13.22
CA ASP A 153 11.56 30.86 -14.42
C ASP A 153 10.80 32.18 -14.26
N ALA A 154 11.24 33.21 -14.99
CA ALA A 154 10.64 34.55 -14.96
C ALA A 154 9.14 34.58 -15.38
N ARG A 155 8.61 33.53 -16.03
CA ARG A 155 7.17 33.40 -16.35
C ARG A 155 6.32 33.12 -15.11
N LEU A 156 6.92 32.62 -14.03
CA LEU A 156 6.25 32.23 -12.80
C LEU A 156 6.67 33.19 -11.66
N PRO A 157 5.79 34.09 -11.20
CA PRO A 157 6.07 35.02 -10.10
C PRO A 157 5.92 34.33 -8.74
N LEU A 158 6.60 33.20 -8.56
CA LEU A 158 6.60 32.42 -7.33
C LEU A 158 8.04 32.32 -6.81
N ASP A 159 8.30 33.00 -5.69
CA ASP A 159 9.61 32.92 -5.04
C ASP A 159 9.79 31.62 -4.25
N ALA A 160 11.02 31.40 -3.75
CA ALA A 160 11.35 30.25 -2.92
C ALA A 160 10.43 30.10 -1.70
N GLY A 161 9.98 31.22 -1.12
CA GLY A 161 9.09 31.23 0.03
C GLY A 161 7.71 30.67 -0.30
N ALA A 162 7.11 31.16 -1.39
CA ALA A 162 5.82 30.69 -1.89
C ALA A 162 5.86 29.20 -2.25
N LEU A 163 6.89 28.76 -2.98
CA LEU A 163 7.05 27.35 -3.36
C LEU A 163 7.27 26.44 -2.13
N SER A 164 8.06 26.88 -1.15
CA SER A 164 8.28 26.14 0.10
C SER A 164 7.00 26.03 0.92
N GLN A 165 6.18 27.09 0.96
CA GLN A 165 4.89 27.08 1.63
C GLN A 165 3.91 26.11 0.96
N ILE A 166 3.83 26.12 -0.38
CA ILE A 166 3.02 25.16 -1.15
C ILE A 166 3.45 23.73 -0.85
N LEU A 167 4.76 23.46 -0.80
CA LEU A 167 5.30 22.14 -0.48
C LEU A 167 4.92 21.69 0.93
N SER A 168 5.11 22.56 1.93
CA SER A 168 4.77 22.27 3.32
C SER A 168 3.28 21.97 3.50
N GLN A 169 2.41 22.80 2.92
CA GLN A 169 0.95 22.58 2.97
C GLN A 169 0.55 21.31 2.21
N GLY A 170 1.19 21.04 1.07
CA GLY A 170 0.98 19.85 0.28
C GLY A 170 1.34 18.56 1.02
N ARG A 171 2.42 18.58 1.81
CA ARG A 171 2.87 17.43 2.62
C ARG A 171 1.85 17.00 3.67
N ASP A 172 1.14 17.96 4.26
CA ASP A 172 0.09 17.71 5.25
C ASP A 172 -1.27 17.40 4.61
N ASN A 173 -1.43 17.68 3.32
CA ASN A 173 -2.67 17.48 2.60
C ASN A 173 -2.85 16.03 2.13
N VAL A 174 -3.31 15.20 3.05
CA VAL A 174 -3.71 13.80 2.80
C VAL A 174 -5.21 13.65 2.50
N GLY A 175 -5.88 14.74 2.12
CA GLY A 175 -7.32 14.77 1.93
C GLY A 175 -8.08 14.35 3.20
N GLN A 176 -8.99 13.37 3.07
CA GLN A 176 -9.79 12.87 4.19
C GLN A 176 -9.22 11.63 4.89
N ALA A 177 -7.97 11.23 4.59
CA ALA A 177 -7.41 9.97 5.09
C ALA A 177 -7.52 9.83 6.61
N LYS A 178 -7.21 10.89 7.38
CA LYS A 178 -7.30 10.87 8.85
C LYS A 178 -8.73 10.65 9.36
N VAL A 179 -9.72 11.29 8.72
CA VAL A 179 -11.14 11.16 9.08
C VAL A 179 -11.66 9.77 8.73
N GLN A 180 -11.27 9.24 7.57
CA GLN A 180 -11.66 7.89 7.13
C GLN A 180 -11.08 6.81 8.06
N ILE A 181 -9.81 6.96 8.46
CA ILE A 181 -9.17 6.04 9.42
C ILE A 181 -9.90 6.09 10.76
N ALA A 182 -10.17 7.29 11.30
CA ALA A 182 -10.89 7.43 12.58
C ALA A 182 -12.28 6.78 12.52
N HIS A 183 -13.03 7.02 11.44
CA HIS A 183 -14.34 6.42 11.25
C HIS A 183 -14.29 4.89 11.16
N PHE A 184 -13.29 4.34 10.47
CA PHE A 184 -13.10 2.89 10.40
C PHE A 184 -12.70 2.31 11.78
N ASP A 185 -11.85 2.99 12.54
CA ASP A 185 -11.42 2.57 13.87
C ASP A 185 -12.58 2.54 14.88
N GLU A 186 -13.54 3.46 14.77
CA GLU A 186 -14.79 3.43 15.56
C GLU A 186 -15.60 2.15 15.29
N GLN A 187 -15.74 1.76 14.02
CA GLN A 187 -16.46 0.53 13.64
C GLN A 187 -15.74 -0.73 14.18
N ILE A 188 -14.41 -0.77 14.06
CA ILE A 188 -13.61 -1.87 14.59
C ILE A 188 -13.68 -1.92 16.12
N SER A 189 -13.66 -0.78 16.80
CA SER A 189 -13.79 -0.68 18.25
C SER A 189 -15.14 -1.21 18.75
N ALA A 190 -16.23 -0.88 18.04
CA ALA A 190 -17.55 -1.43 18.34
C ALA A 190 -17.59 -2.96 18.19
N LEU A 191 -17.00 -3.50 17.13
CA LEU A 191 -16.92 -4.95 16.91
C LEU A 191 -16.06 -5.66 17.96
N LYS A 192 -14.93 -5.06 18.37
CA LYS A 192 -14.09 -5.60 19.45
C LYS A 192 -14.85 -5.65 20.78
N ALA A 193 -15.70 -4.66 21.05
CA ALA A 193 -16.51 -4.62 22.27
C ALA A 193 -17.56 -5.75 22.32
N THR A 194 -18.08 -6.21 21.17
CA THR A 194 -19.02 -7.34 21.13
C THR A 194 -18.33 -8.71 21.23
N HIS A 195 -17.03 -8.78 20.93
CA HIS A 195 -16.24 -10.03 20.98
C HIS A 195 -14.88 -9.86 21.69
N PRO A 196 -14.88 -9.53 23.00
CA PRO A 196 -13.66 -9.14 23.71
C PRO A 196 -12.62 -10.27 23.83
N GLU A 197 -13.05 -11.51 23.99
CA GLU A 197 -12.13 -12.67 24.05
C GLU A 197 -11.48 -12.94 22.69
N ALA A 198 -12.27 -12.94 21.61
CA ALA A 198 -11.77 -13.14 20.26
C ALA A 198 -10.81 -12.03 19.81
N ALA A 199 -11.06 -10.78 20.23
CA ALA A 199 -10.20 -9.64 19.92
C ALA A 199 -8.79 -9.73 20.53
N ASN A 200 -8.60 -10.57 21.55
CA ASN A 200 -7.31 -10.78 22.22
C ASN A 200 -6.58 -12.04 21.74
N TYR A 201 -7.10 -12.70 20.70
CA TYR A 201 -6.42 -13.84 20.10
C TYR A 201 -5.03 -13.44 19.58
N SER A 202 -4.05 -14.30 19.82
CA SER A 202 -2.69 -14.16 19.31
C SER A 202 -2.30 -15.42 18.56
N PRO A 203 -1.64 -15.29 17.40
CA PRO A 203 -1.26 -16.44 16.60
C PRO A 203 -0.23 -17.30 17.35
N GLY A 204 -0.25 -18.59 17.07
CA GLY A 204 0.82 -19.50 17.44
C GLY A 204 2.12 -19.21 16.69
N SER A 205 3.17 -19.98 17.00
CA SER A 205 4.43 -19.87 16.28
C SER A 205 4.27 -20.42 14.87
N ILE A 206 4.45 -19.55 13.87
CA ILE A 206 4.60 -19.97 12.49
C ILE A 206 6.10 -20.07 12.17
N LEU A 207 6.55 -21.26 11.77
CA LEU A 207 7.96 -21.61 11.48
C LEU A 207 8.89 -21.74 12.69
#